data_AF-A0A1E3X239-F1
#
_entry.id   AF-A0A1E3X239-F1
#
_cell.length_a   1.000
_cell.length_b   1.000
_cell.length_c   1.000
_cell.angle_alpha   90.00
_cell.angle_beta   90.00
_cell.angle_gamma   90.00
#
_symmetry.space_group_name_H-M   'P 1'
#
loop_
_entity.id
_entity.type
_entity.pdbx_description
1 polymer ?
#
loop_
_entity_poly.entity_id
_entity_poly.type
_entity_poly.pdbx_seq_one_letter_code
_entity_poly.pdbx_strand_id
1 'polypeptide(L)'
;MPPSCPKLKIMVNQFEKFTVNNVSKKLNKINLKISLSHQRPFPKLHLLSKYQFKKRFIKVFPDGNVQGGYPRMITSLIDFSFIRSLVAHRYAVFG
;
A
#
# COMPACT_ATOMS: atom_id res chain seq x y z
N MET A 1 2.44 30.37 44.15
CA MET A 1 2.40 28.93 43.78
C MET A 1 1.79 28.83 42.38
N PRO A 2 2.55 28.47 41.34
CA PRO A 2 2.02 28.46 39.99
C PRO A 2 1.10 27.24 39.77
N PRO A 3 0.02 27.37 38.98
CA PRO A 3 -0.87 26.26 38.67
C PRO A 3 -0.12 25.22 37.82
N SER A 4 -0.23 23.95 38.23
CA SER A 4 0.37 22.82 37.52
C SER A 4 -0.27 22.65 36.14
N CYS A 5 0.58 22.56 35.10
CA CYS A 5 0.14 22.30 33.73
C CYS A 5 -0.65 20.99 33.66
N PRO A 6 -1.84 20.96 33.04
CA PRO A 6 -2.58 19.72 32.84
C PRO A 6 -1.78 18.80 31.91
N LYS A 7 -1.36 17.64 32.43
CA LYS A 7 -0.75 16.58 31.63
C LYS A 7 -1.76 16.13 30.57
N LEU A 8 -1.49 16.43 29.30
CA LEU A 8 -2.25 15.89 28.18
C LEU A 8 -2.21 14.36 28.27
N LYS A 9 -3.37 13.75 28.57
CA LYS A 9 -3.57 12.32 28.45
C LYS A 9 -3.55 12.00 26.96
N ILE A 10 -2.42 11.50 26.45
CA ILE A 10 -2.33 10.99 25.08
C ILE A 10 -3.24 9.76 25.04
N MET A 11 -4.44 9.93 24.49
CA MET A 11 -5.38 8.85 24.28
C MET A 11 -4.87 8.02 23.10
N VAL A 12 -4.17 6.93 23.41
CA VAL A 12 -3.60 6.04 22.40
C VAL A 12 -4.75 5.32 21.69
N ASN A 13 -5.08 5.76 20.48
CA ASN A 13 -6.11 5.11 19.69
C ASN A 13 -5.55 3.79 19.12
N GLN A 14 -5.95 2.66 19.71
CA GLN A 14 -5.47 1.33 19.32
C GLN A 14 -5.77 0.98 17.85
N PHE A 15 -6.76 1.67 17.25
CA PHE A 15 -7.14 1.48 15.85
C PHE A 15 -6.38 2.38 14.88
N GLU A 16 -5.54 3.29 15.37
CA GLU A 16 -4.78 4.21 14.51
C GLU A 16 -3.90 3.45 13.51
N LYS A 17 -3.37 2.28 13.90
CA LYS A 17 -2.58 1.39 13.03
C LYS A 17 -3.37 0.83 11.83
N PHE A 18 -4.69 0.75 11.93
CA PHE A 18 -5.59 0.26 10.88
C PHE A 18 -6.18 1.39 10.03
N THR A 19 -5.84 2.65 10.33
CA THR A 19 -6.23 3.76 9.45
C THR A 19 -5.67 3.55 8.06
N VAL A 20 -6.44 3.96 7.05
CA VAL A 20 -6.05 3.87 5.64
C VAL A 20 -4.67 4.50 5.42
N ASN A 21 -4.38 5.62 6.09
CA ASN A 21 -3.09 6.30 6.00
C ASN A 21 -1.92 5.41 6.49
N ASN A 22 -2.06 4.78 7.66
CA ASN A 22 -1.02 3.92 8.21
C ASN A 22 -0.86 2.62 7.42
N VAL A 23 -1.96 2.01 6.99
CA VAL A 23 -1.93 0.82 6.12
C VAL A 23 -1.24 1.15 4.79
N SER A 24 -1.57 2.29 4.17
CA SER A 24 -0.94 2.75 2.93
C SER A 24 0.56 2.97 3.08
N LYS A 25 0.99 3.65 4.17
CA LYS A 25 2.41 3.84 4.48
C LYS A 25 3.13 2.50 4.65
N LYS A 26 2.51 1.54 5.33
CA LYS A 26 3.08 0.20 5.55
C LYS A 26 3.21 -0.58 4.23
N LEU A 27 2.18 -0.56 3.39
CA LEU A 27 2.19 -1.20 2.06
C LEU A 27 3.26 -0.60 1.14
N ASN A 28 3.39 0.74 1.10
CA ASN A 28 4.44 1.39 0.32
C ASN A 28 5.85 0.96 0.75
N LYS A 29 6.10 0.83 2.06
CA LYS A 29 7.39 0.32 2.57
C LYS A 29 7.65 -1.13 2.13
N ILE A 30 6.62 -1.97 2.14
CA ILE A 30 6.73 -3.37 1.68
C ILE A 30 7.02 -3.41 0.18
N ASN A 31 6.29 -2.64 -0.64
CA ASN A 31 6.51 -2.58 -2.08
C ASN A 31 7.93 -2.12 -2.43
N LEU A 32 8.46 -1.10 -1.73
CA LEU A 32 9.84 -0.68 -1.89
C LEU A 32 10.82 -1.81 -1.55
N LYS A 33 10.63 -2.50 -0.41
CA LYS A 33 11.49 -3.61 0.00
C LYS A 33 11.48 -4.77 -1.00
N ILE A 34 10.30 -5.18 -1.48
CA ILE A 34 10.16 -6.25 -2.46
C ILE A 34 10.83 -5.86 -3.78
N SER A 35 10.61 -4.63 -4.25
CA SER A 35 11.22 -4.13 -5.48
C SER A 35 12.75 -4.11 -5.38
N LEU A 36 13.29 -3.69 -4.22
CA LEU A 36 14.73 -3.69 -3.96
C LEU A 36 15.33 -5.09 -3.85
N SER A 37 14.60 -6.07 -3.30
CA SER A 37 15.10 -7.45 -3.20
C SER A 37 14.93 -8.26 -4.49
N HIS A 38 14.03 -7.85 -5.37
CA HIS A 38 13.73 -8.54 -6.62
C HIS A 38 13.95 -7.61 -7.82
N GLN A 39 15.20 -7.19 -8.01
CA GLN A 39 15.60 -6.33 -9.12
C GLN A 39 15.72 -7.08 -10.46
N ARG A 40 15.60 -8.40 -10.45
CA ARG A 40 15.68 -9.20 -11.67
C ARG A 40 14.52 -8.80 -12.60
N PRO A 41 14.81 -8.31 -13.82
CA PRO A 41 13.76 -7.97 -14.77
C PRO A 41 12.96 -9.23 -15.11
N PHE A 42 11.67 -9.04 -15.35
CA PHE A 42 10.80 -10.15 -15.71
C PHE A 42 11.27 -10.77 -17.04
N PRO A 43 11.56 -12.08 -17.10
CA PRO A 43 12.30 -12.67 -18.22
C PRO A 43 11.48 -12.75 -19.52
N LYS A 44 10.15 -12.81 -19.44
CA LYS A 44 9.27 -12.91 -20.62
C LYS A 44 8.52 -11.60 -20.86
N LEU A 45 9.18 -10.66 -21.55
CA LEU A 45 8.64 -9.32 -21.81
C LEU A 45 7.27 -9.33 -22.52
N HIS A 46 6.99 -10.33 -23.36
CA HIS A 46 5.69 -10.48 -24.03
C HIS A 46 4.54 -10.93 -23.10
N LEU A 47 4.85 -11.51 -21.94
CA LEU A 47 3.87 -11.86 -20.89
C LEU A 47 3.74 -10.76 -19.83
N LEU A 48 4.48 -9.65 -19.96
CA LEU A 48 4.30 -8.52 -19.07
C LEU A 48 2.92 -7.94 -19.26
N SER A 49 2.14 -7.94 -18.19
CA SER A 49 0.93 -7.13 -18.17
C SER A 49 1.31 -5.66 -18.38
N LYS A 50 0.49 -4.94 -19.14
CA LYS A 50 0.58 -3.47 -19.30
C LYS A 50 0.12 -2.74 -18.02
N TYR A 51 -0.02 -3.46 -16.90
CA TYR A 51 -0.41 -2.86 -15.64
C TYR A 51 0.67 -1.89 -15.18
N GLN A 52 0.28 -0.65 -15.05
CA GLN A 52 1.04 0.38 -14.35
C GLN A 52 0.18 0.86 -13.20
N PHE A 53 0.76 0.86 -12.00
CA PHE A 53 0.08 1.45 -10.87
C PHE A 53 -0.11 2.94 -11.12
N LYS A 54 -1.36 3.35 -11.02
CA LYS A 54 -1.74 4.76 -11.03
C LYS A 54 -2.29 5.06 -9.66
N LYS A 55 -1.64 5.99 -8.96
CA LYS A 55 -2.16 6.50 -7.68
C LYS A 55 -3.52 7.13 -7.95
N ARG A 56 -4.58 6.51 -7.46
CA ARG A 56 -5.95 7.01 -7.59
C ARG A 56 -6.38 7.60 -6.26
N PHE A 57 -6.75 8.87 -6.27
CA PHE A 57 -7.39 9.49 -5.12
C PHE A 57 -8.83 8.98 -5.04
N ILE A 58 -9.21 8.50 -3.86
CA ILE A 58 -10.55 7.97 -3.61
C ILE A 58 -11.33 9.05 -2.86
N LYS A 59 -12.57 9.30 -3.29
CA LYS A 59 -13.46 10.21 -2.58
C LYS A 59 -14.19 9.43 -1.50
N VAL A 60 -14.05 9.87 -0.25
CA VAL A 60 -14.87 9.43 0.88
C VAL A 60 -15.96 10.47 1.07
N PHE A 61 -17.21 10.03 1.08
CA PHE A 61 -18.37 10.87 1.27
C PHE A 61 -18.62 11.12 2.78
N PRO A 62 -19.38 12.18 3.14
CA PRO A 62 -19.64 12.51 4.56
C PRO A 62 -20.37 11.41 5.34
N ASP A 63 -21.11 10.56 4.65
CA ASP A 63 -21.80 9.38 5.18
C ASP A 63 -20.86 8.18 5.43
N GLY A 64 -19.56 8.31 5.13
CA GLY A 64 -18.56 7.25 5.26
C GLY A 64 -18.48 6.32 4.05
N ASN A 65 -19.33 6.51 3.03
CA ASN A 65 -19.26 5.72 1.81
C ASN A 65 -18.04 6.11 0.98
N VAL A 66 -17.52 5.14 0.22
CA VAL A 66 -16.36 5.35 -0.65
C VAL A 66 -16.80 5.27 -2.10
N GLN A 67 -16.37 6.23 -2.92
CA GLN A 67 -16.72 6.25 -4.34
C GLN A 67 -16.17 5.02 -5.07
N GLY A 68 -17.07 4.16 -5.52
CA GLY A 68 -16.75 2.87 -6.15
C GLY A 68 -16.45 1.74 -5.15
N GLY A 69 -16.80 1.93 -3.88
CA GLY A 69 -16.73 0.93 -2.82
C GLY A 69 -15.33 0.62 -2.30
N TYR A 70 -15.28 -0.24 -1.30
CA TYR A 70 -14.03 -0.70 -0.69
C TYR A 70 -13.07 -1.41 -1.67
N PRO A 71 -13.51 -2.18 -2.69
CA PRO A 71 -12.58 -2.76 -3.65
C PRO A 71 -11.78 -1.70 -4.42
N ARG A 72 -12.42 -0.61 -4.84
CA ARG A 72 -11.75 0.50 -5.52
C ARG A 72 -10.79 1.24 -4.59
N MET A 73 -11.16 1.35 -3.31
CA MET A 73 -10.25 1.84 -2.28
C MET A 73 -9.02 0.95 -2.16
N ILE A 74 -9.19 -0.34 -1.88
CA ILE A 74 -8.07 -1.28 -1.65
C ILE A 74 -7.13 -1.31 -2.87
N THR A 75 -7.67 -1.41 -4.07
CA THR A 75 -6.87 -1.44 -5.31
C THR A 75 -6.15 -0.12 -5.62
N SER A 76 -6.62 1.02 -5.10
CA SER A 76 -5.90 2.29 -5.22
C SER A 76 -4.72 2.42 -4.25
N LEU A 77 -4.73 1.64 -3.16
CA LEU A 77 -3.71 1.67 -2.11
C LEU A 77 -2.57 0.70 -2.40
N ILE A 78 -2.86 -0.39 -3.10
CA ILE A 78 -1.91 -1.46 -3.37
C ILE A 78 -1.40 -1.34 -4.80
N ASP A 79 -0.11 -1.07 -4.94
CA ASP A 79 0.58 -1.29 -6.21
C ASP A 79 0.84 -2.80 -6.39
N PHE A 80 0.15 -3.43 -7.34
CA PHE A 80 0.31 -4.85 -7.68
C PHE A 80 1.50 -5.17 -8.60
N SER A 81 2.30 -4.17 -8.98
CA SER A 81 3.46 -4.35 -9.85
C SER A 81 4.49 -5.33 -9.26
N PHE A 82 4.56 -5.44 -7.92
CA PHE A 82 5.45 -6.37 -7.21
C PHE A 82 5.16 -7.85 -7.49
N ILE A 83 3.93 -8.21 -7.87
CA ILE A 83 3.57 -9.61 -8.18
C ILE A 83 4.49 -10.15 -9.29
N ARG A 84 4.85 -9.31 -10.26
CA ARG A 84 5.78 -9.67 -11.34
C ARG A 84 7.14 -10.09 -10.80
N SER A 85 7.67 -9.33 -9.85
CA SER A 85 8.93 -9.62 -9.18
C SER A 85 8.86 -10.93 -8.38
N LEU A 86 7.73 -11.21 -7.72
CA LEU A 86 7.52 -12.44 -6.94
C LEU A 86 7.53 -13.69 -7.83
N VAL A 87 6.83 -13.64 -8.97
CA VAL A 87 6.68 -14.81 -9.86
C VAL A 87 7.74 -14.89 -10.95
N ALA A 88 8.66 -13.92 -11.07
CA ALA A 88 9.66 -13.86 -12.14
C ALA A 88 10.45 -15.17 -12.30
N HIS A 89 10.81 -15.82 -11.18
CA HIS A 89 11.52 -17.10 -11.18
C HIS A 89 10.75 -18.23 -11.88
N ARG A 90 9.41 -18.22 -11.85
CA ARG A 90 8.58 -19.23 -12.54
C ARG A 90 8.61 -19.09 -14.06
N TYR A 91 9.05 -17.94 -14.55
CA TYR A 91 9.15 -17.65 -15.98
C TYR A 91 10.59 -17.66 -16.49
N ALA A 92 11.57 -17.90 -15.61
CA ALA A 92 12.97 -18.02 -16.00
C ALA A 92 13.15 -19.29 -16.84
N VAL A 93 13.87 -19.16 -17.95
CA VAL A 93 14.16 -20.28 -18.87
C VAL A 93 15.17 -21.25 -18.25
N PHE A 94 16.01 -20.75 -17.35
CA PHE A 94 16.93 -21.53 -16.53
C PHE A 94 16.72 -21.14 -15.06
N GLY A 95 16.63 -22.14 -14.19
CA GLY A 95 16.32 -22.01 -12.76
C GLY A 95 17.37 -21.26 -11.97
#